data_AF-A0A1J4YHP1-F1
#
_entry.id   AF-A0A1J4YHP1-F1
#
_cell.length_a   1.000
_cell.length_b   1.000
_cell.length_c   1.000
_cell.angle_alpha   90.00
_cell.angle_beta   90.00
_cell.angle_gamma   90.00
#
_symmetry.space_group_name_H-M   'P 1'
#
loop_
_entity.id
_entity.type
_entity.pdbx_description
1 polymer ?
#
loop_
_entity_poly.entity_id
_entity_poly.type
_entity_poly.pdbx_seq_one_letter_code
_entity_poly.pdbx_strand_id
1 'polypeptide(L)'
;MSEDSSAVVAEVTYSSRLKLRYAIPAVIVGLILLCIALLPVAMEYGAESWLKDHGVKQTEIENIDLNLFSGEVVLQGLKAGDGLNIGQLAVYIDWLPLFKHIVHIRSFELKAANVDVHQNEHEQWRLADIQLEPAAVEAKAESAQGEVWLAVVDDLDVEALQLNVNGKDIQLKLPVDSLQLSLAGLLNKEQAMTADLKLGQTDFSGFGYQVTAVRLSIDQAQLV
;
A
#
# COMPACT_ATOMS: atom_id res chain seq x y z
N MET A 1 24.38 -34.73 77.42
CA MET A 1 25.27 -35.20 76.34
C MET A 1 24.47 -35.03 75.07
N SER A 2 24.83 -34.01 74.29
CA SER A 2 23.95 -33.28 73.38
C SER A 2 23.72 -34.00 72.05
N GLU A 3 22.49 -33.91 71.56
CA GLU A 3 22.11 -34.15 70.16
C GLU A 3 22.80 -33.14 69.26
N ASP A 4 23.49 -33.61 68.21
CA ASP A 4 23.95 -32.75 67.11
C ASP A 4 23.26 -33.21 65.82
N SER A 5 22.29 -32.40 65.41
CA SER A 5 21.42 -32.61 64.27
C SER A 5 22.16 -32.20 63.00
N SER A 6 22.62 -33.19 62.25
CA SER A 6 23.32 -32.99 60.99
C SER A 6 22.40 -32.30 59.97
N ALA A 7 22.71 -31.05 59.64
CA ALA A 7 22.09 -30.31 58.56
C ALA A 7 22.41 -30.98 57.22
N VAL A 8 21.43 -31.66 56.64
CA VAL A 8 21.47 -32.11 55.24
C VAL A 8 21.25 -30.88 54.36
N VAL A 9 22.35 -30.24 53.95
CA VAL A 9 22.34 -29.21 52.92
C VAL A 9 22.11 -29.92 51.58
N ALA A 10 20.86 -29.92 51.12
CA ALA A 10 20.53 -30.38 49.78
C ALA A 10 21.10 -29.37 48.77
N GLU A 11 22.20 -29.72 48.10
CA GLU A 11 22.64 -29.03 46.90
C GLU A 11 21.57 -29.18 45.82
N VAL A 12 20.79 -28.13 45.58
CA VAL A 12 19.91 -28.04 44.43
C VAL A 12 20.77 -27.70 43.22
N THR A 13 21.34 -28.72 42.58
CA THR A 13 22.09 -28.55 41.34
C THR A 13 21.13 -28.25 40.19
N TYR A 14 21.00 -26.98 39.83
CA TYR A 14 20.20 -26.54 38.69
C TYR A 14 20.90 -26.99 37.39
N SER A 15 20.52 -28.15 36.86
CA SER A 15 21.06 -28.67 35.61
C SER A 15 20.44 -27.97 34.40
N SER A 16 20.86 -26.74 34.10
CA SER A 16 20.48 -26.01 32.89
C SER A 16 21.21 -26.55 31.64
N ARG A 17 21.07 -27.85 31.36
CA ARG A 17 21.51 -28.43 30.09
C ARG A 17 20.45 -28.21 29.02
N LEU A 18 20.10 -26.95 28.73
CA LEU A 18 19.53 -26.62 27.42
C LEU A 18 20.61 -27.00 26.40
N LYS A 19 20.37 -28.09 25.65
CA LYS A 19 21.34 -28.59 24.66
C LYS A 19 21.62 -27.44 23.69
N LEU A 20 22.83 -26.89 23.73
CA LEU A 20 23.32 -25.75 22.94
C LEU A 20 22.94 -25.82 21.44
N ARG A 21 22.73 -27.04 20.93
CA ARG A 21 22.27 -27.36 19.57
C ARG A 21 20.87 -26.78 19.23
N TYR A 22 19.99 -26.57 20.20
CA TYR A 22 18.67 -25.96 19.99
C TYR A 22 18.65 -24.46 20.34
N ALA A 23 19.68 -23.94 21.01
CA ALA A 23 19.74 -22.53 21.38
C ALA A 23 19.88 -21.64 20.14
N ILE A 24 20.74 -22.02 19.18
CA ILE A 24 20.96 -21.27 17.94
C ILE A 24 19.68 -21.16 17.09
N PRO A 25 18.97 -22.25 16.73
CA PRO A 25 17.75 -22.12 15.95
C PRO A 25 16.64 -21.40 16.72
N ALA A 26 16.56 -21.55 18.05
CA ALA A 26 15.59 -20.81 18.86
C ALA A 26 15.86 -19.30 18.82
N VAL A 27 17.12 -18.88 18.88
CA VAL A 27 17.51 -17.47 18.75
C VAL A 27 17.19 -16.94 17.35
N ILE A 28 17.46 -17.72 16.29
CA ILE A 28 17.15 -17.31 14.91
C ILE A 28 15.63 -17.15 14.73
N VAL A 29 14.83 -18.12 15.19
CA VAL A 29 13.36 -18.04 15.11
C VAL A 29 12.85 -16.85 15.93
N GLY A 30 13.39 -16.63 17.13
CA GLY A 30 13.05 -15.47 17.94
C GLY A 30 13.36 -14.14 17.24
N LEU A 31 14.51 -14.06 16.55
CA LEU A 31 14.89 -12.88 15.77
C LEU A 31 13.96 -12.66 14.57
N ILE A 32 13.61 -13.72 13.85
CA ILE A 32 12.67 -13.64 12.71
C ILE A 32 11.31 -13.14 13.19
N LEU A 33 10.77 -13.71 14.28
CA LEU A 33 9.49 -13.27 14.85
C LEU A 33 9.56 -11.82 15.32
N LEU A 34 10.67 -11.39 15.90
CA LEU A 34 10.88 -9.99 16.29
C LEU A 34 10.88 -9.06 15.05
N CYS A 35 11.60 -9.43 13.98
CA CYS A 35 11.61 -8.66 12.74
C CYS A 35 10.21 -8.56 12.11
N ILE A 36 9.45 -9.66 12.09
CA ILE A 36 8.07 -9.68 11.59
C ILE A 36 7.17 -8.76 12.43
N ALA A 37 7.30 -8.82 13.76
CA ALA A 37 6.51 -7.98 14.67
C ALA A 37 6.82 -6.48 14.53
N LEU A 38 8.06 -6.12 14.16
CA LEU A 38 8.49 -4.73 13.94
C LEU A 38 8.14 -4.20 12.55
N LEU A 39 7.75 -5.06 11.61
CA LEU A 39 7.58 -4.70 10.21
C LEU A 39 6.42 -3.71 9.97
N PRO A 40 5.24 -3.84 10.60
CA PRO A 40 4.17 -2.85 10.46
C PRO A 40 4.60 -1.45 10.91
N VAL A 41 5.30 -1.36 12.04
CA VAL A 41 5.84 -0.11 12.58
C VAL A 41 6.87 0.51 11.63
N ALA A 42 7.73 -0.32 11.05
CA ALA A 42 8.70 0.15 10.06
C ALA A 42 8.02 0.66 8.78
N MET A 43 6.93 0.02 8.34
CA MET A 43 6.14 0.47 7.19
C MET A 43 5.43 1.78 7.45
N GLU A 44 4.80 1.94 8.62
CA GLU A 44 4.17 3.18 9.05
C GLU A 44 5.17 4.33 9.04
N TYR A 45 6.31 4.13 9.70
CA TYR A 45 7.38 5.12 9.74
C TYR A 45 7.94 5.43 8.35
N GLY A 46 8.12 4.41 7.51
CA GLY A 46 8.59 4.57 6.13
C GLY A 46 7.62 5.37 5.26
N ALA A 47 6.32 5.06 5.35
CA ALA A 47 5.27 5.77 4.64
C ALA A 47 5.17 7.23 5.09
N GLU A 48 5.18 7.49 6.40
CA GLU A 48 5.20 8.84 6.94
C GLU A 48 6.44 9.63 6.52
N SER A 49 7.62 9.02 6.62
CA SER A 49 8.88 9.67 6.23
C SER A 49 8.85 10.04 4.77
N TRP A 50 8.41 9.11 3.90
CA TRP A 50 8.28 9.38 2.48
C TRP A 50 7.32 10.54 2.19
N LEU A 51 6.15 10.56 2.84
CA LEU A 51 5.19 11.66 2.68
C LEU A 51 5.75 13.01 3.17
N LYS A 52 6.44 13.02 4.31
CA LYS A 52 7.12 14.22 4.85
C LYS A 52 8.22 14.73 3.93
N ASP A 53 9.03 13.84 3.39
CA ASP A 53 10.09 14.15 2.43
C ASP A 53 9.50 14.73 1.13
N HIS A 54 8.29 14.32 0.76
CA HIS A 54 7.55 14.87 -0.37
C HIS A 54 6.62 16.03 0.03
N GLY A 55 6.92 16.74 1.11
CA GLY A 55 6.32 18.04 1.42
C GLY A 55 4.99 17.99 2.17
N VAL A 56 4.51 16.82 2.56
CA VAL A 56 3.32 16.68 3.41
C VAL A 56 3.69 17.00 4.86
N LYS A 57 3.09 18.07 5.42
CA LYS A 57 3.42 18.53 6.78
C LYS A 57 2.81 17.67 7.89
N GLN A 58 1.64 17.09 7.63
CA GLN A 58 0.88 16.30 8.59
C GLN A 58 0.51 14.98 7.93
N THR A 59 0.90 13.89 8.55
CA THR A 59 0.55 12.54 8.12
C THR A 59 0.03 11.80 9.33
N GLU A 60 -1.09 11.10 9.15
CA GLU A 60 -1.70 10.24 10.14
C GLU A 60 -2.03 8.93 9.44
N ILE A 61 -1.64 7.81 10.03
CA ILE A 61 -2.03 6.47 9.60
C ILE A 61 -2.63 5.81 10.83
N GLU A 62 -3.87 5.34 10.73
CA GLU A 62 -4.56 4.76 11.88
C GLU A 62 -4.03 3.35 12.19
N ASN A 63 -3.86 2.54 11.15
CA ASN A 63 -3.39 1.17 11.31
C ASN A 63 -2.78 0.63 10.02
N ILE A 64 -1.80 -0.27 10.16
CA ILE A 64 -1.27 -1.11 9.09
C ILE A 64 -1.29 -2.55 9.58
N ASP A 65 -2.10 -3.38 8.93
CA ASP A 65 -2.09 -4.82 9.10
C ASP A 65 -1.29 -5.46 7.96
N LEU A 66 -0.49 -6.46 8.31
CA LEU A 66 0.34 -7.17 7.37
C LEU A 66 0.34 -8.65 7.73
N ASN A 67 -0.15 -9.45 6.80
CA ASN A 67 -0.17 -10.89 6.88
C ASN A 67 0.81 -11.47 5.87
N LEU A 68 2.02 -11.77 6.32
CA LEU A 68 3.07 -12.38 5.49
C LEU A 68 2.71 -13.76 4.95
N PHE A 69 1.76 -14.47 5.54
CA PHE A 69 1.38 -15.81 5.08
C PHE A 69 0.42 -15.74 3.88
N SER A 70 -0.54 -14.81 3.91
CA SER A 70 -1.45 -14.56 2.79
C SER A 70 -0.88 -13.59 1.75
N GLY A 71 0.14 -12.80 2.12
CA GLY A 71 0.65 -11.70 1.29
C GLY A 71 -0.26 -10.47 1.29
N GLU A 72 -1.09 -10.34 2.30
CA GLU A 72 -2.04 -9.25 2.46
C GLU A 72 -1.42 -8.09 3.24
N VAL A 73 -1.59 -6.88 2.74
CA VAL A 73 -1.23 -5.63 3.40
C VAL A 73 -2.45 -4.73 3.39
N VAL A 74 -2.93 -4.33 4.56
CA VAL A 74 -4.09 -3.45 4.72
C VAL A 74 -3.67 -2.21 5.48
N LEU A 75 -3.78 -1.06 4.84
CA LEU A 75 -3.61 0.25 5.45
C LEU A 75 -5.00 0.84 5.70
N GLN A 76 -5.20 1.42 6.89
CA GLN A 76 -6.46 2.05 7.29
C GLN A 76 -6.20 3.48 7.75
N GLY A 77 -7.11 4.38 7.38
CA GLY A 77 -7.17 5.75 7.87
C GLY A 77 -5.94 6.60 7.53
N LEU A 78 -5.38 6.47 6.31
CA LEU A 78 -4.30 7.35 5.87
C LEU A 78 -4.85 8.74 5.60
N LYS A 79 -4.28 9.75 6.27
CA LYS A 79 -4.48 11.16 5.96
C LYS A 79 -3.12 11.80 5.70
N ALA A 80 -3.01 12.48 4.58
CA ALA A 80 -1.79 13.18 4.19
C ALA A 80 -2.16 14.62 3.77
N GLY A 81 -1.85 15.58 4.65
CA GLY A 81 -2.15 16.99 4.42
C GLY A 81 -3.66 17.28 4.33
N ASP A 82 -4.00 18.36 3.64
CA ASP A 82 -5.39 18.84 3.54
C ASP A 82 -6.16 18.25 2.33
N GLY A 83 -5.55 17.33 1.56
CA GLY A 83 -6.09 16.90 0.27
C GLY A 83 -5.96 15.42 -0.08
N LEU A 84 -5.41 14.58 0.80
CA LEU A 84 -5.36 13.13 0.57
C LEU A 84 -5.87 12.40 1.82
N ASN A 85 -6.98 11.69 1.67
CA ASN A 85 -7.54 10.83 2.71
C ASN A 85 -7.92 9.49 2.10
N ILE A 86 -7.49 8.39 2.70
CA ILE A 86 -7.82 7.04 2.28
C ILE A 86 -8.34 6.29 3.50
N GLY A 87 -9.62 5.93 3.47
CA GLY A 87 -10.23 5.13 4.53
C GLY A 87 -9.61 3.74 4.64
N GLN A 88 -9.47 3.04 3.51
CA GLN A 88 -8.80 1.75 3.46
C GLN A 88 -8.09 1.53 2.12
N LEU A 89 -6.87 1.00 2.18
CA LEU A 89 -6.11 0.50 1.04
C LEU A 89 -5.67 -0.92 1.37
N ALA A 90 -6.05 -1.90 0.54
CA ALA A 90 -5.62 -3.28 0.70
C ALA A 90 -4.91 -3.77 -0.55
N VAL A 91 -3.81 -4.49 -0.38
CA VAL A 91 -3.02 -5.08 -1.46
C VAL A 91 -2.75 -6.53 -1.13
N TYR A 92 -3.02 -7.41 -2.08
CA TYR A 92 -2.77 -8.84 -1.97
C TYR A 92 -1.65 -9.24 -2.94
N ILE A 93 -0.49 -9.61 -2.41
CA ILE A 93 0.72 -9.90 -3.17
C ILE A 93 1.00 -11.40 -3.14
N ASP A 94 1.30 -11.97 -4.30
CA ASP A 94 1.75 -13.36 -4.38
C ASP A 94 3.27 -13.46 -4.15
N TRP A 95 3.68 -14.30 -3.20
CA TRP A 95 5.09 -14.48 -2.86
C TRP A 95 5.86 -15.33 -3.88
N LEU A 96 5.21 -16.32 -4.49
CA LEU A 96 5.86 -17.26 -5.40
C LEU A 96 6.43 -16.57 -6.66
N PRO A 97 5.72 -15.62 -7.31
CA PRO A 97 6.23 -14.89 -8.47
C PRO A 97 7.43 -13.99 -8.16
N LEU A 98 7.62 -13.54 -6.91
CA LEU A 98 8.76 -12.70 -6.53
C LEU A 98 10.10 -13.40 -6.75
N PHE A 99 10.15 -14.74 -6.61
CA PHE A 99 11.35 -15.53 -6.93
C PHE A 99 11.72 -15.54 -8.42
N LYS A 100 10.79 -15.10 -9.29
CA LYS A 100 10.98 -14.91 -10.72
C LYS A 100 11.08 -13.44 -11.10
N HIS A 101 11.32 -12.56 -10.13
CA HIS A 101 11.33 -11.11 -10.31
C HIS A 101 10.01 -10.55 -10.85
N ILE A 102 8.89 -11.17 -10.48
CA ILE A 102 7.55 -10.69 -10.82
C ILE A 102 6.86 -10.26 -9.53
N VAL A 103 6.52 -8.98 -9.41
CA VAL A 103 5.61 -8.49 -8.38
C VAL A 103 4.20 -8.71 -8.90
N HIS A 104 3.56 -9.77 -8.41
CA HIS A 104 2.19 -10.10 -8.79
C HIS A 104 1.24 -9.67 -7.68
N ILE A 105 0.43 -8.66 -7.98
CA ILE A 105 -0.63 -8.15 -7.13
C ILE A 105 -1.93 -8.78 -7.63
N ARG A 106 -2.49 -9.67 -6.82
CA ARG A 106 -3.75 -10.34 -7.15
C ARG A 106 -4.92 -9.37 -7.08
N SER A 107 -4.95 -8.54 -6.05
CA SER A 107 -6.00 -7.54 -5.87
C SER A 107 -5.43 -6.29 -5.23
N PHE A 108 -5.84 -5.14 -5.76
CA PHE A 108 -5.66 -3.82 -5.18
C PHE A 108 -7.03 -3.25 -4.87
N GLU A 109 -7.33 -3.01 -3.60
CA GLU A 109 -8.58 -2.43 -3.15
C GLU A 109 -8.35 -1.04 -2.56
N LEU A 110 -9.14 -0.07 -2.99
CA LEU A 110 -9.13 1.29 -2.46
C LEU A 110 -10.56 1.69 -2.08
N LYS A 111 -10.81 1.96 -0.80
CA LYS A 111 -12.15 2.28 -0.30
C LYS A 111 -12.17 3.62 0.42
N ALA A 112 -13.21 4.40 0.14
CA ALA A 112 -13.45 5.70 0.76
C ALA A 112 -12.23 6.63 0.64
N ALA A 113 -11.81 6.88 -0.60
CA ALA A 113 -10.68 7.74 -0.89
C ALA A 113 -11.16 9.16 -1.28
N ASN A 114 -10.47 10.17 -0.80
CA ASN A 114 -10.63 11.56 -1.22
C ASN A 114 -9.26 12.08 -1.67
N VAL A 115 -9.20 12.50 -2.92
CA VAL A 115 -7.97 12.96 -3.57
C VAL A 115 -8.24 14.31 -4.19
N ASP A 116 -7.53 15.31 -3.69
CA ASP A 116 -7.56 16.66 -4.22
C ASP A 116 -6.33 16.86 -5.10
N VAL A 117 -6.55 17.33 -6.32
CA VAL A 117 -5.51 17.69 -7.27
C VAL A 117 -5.65 19.18 -7.52
N HIS A 118 -4.67 19.98 -7.13
CA HIS A 118 -4.74 21.43 -7.31
C HIS A 118 -3.57 21.94 -8.14
N GLN A 119 -3.82 23.03 -8.84
CA GLN A 119 -2.78 23.75 -9.57
C GLN A 119 -2.20 24.84 -8.67
N ASN A 120 -0.88 24.83 -8.47
CA ASN A 120 -0.20 25.83 -7.64
C ASN A 120 -0.05 27.19 -8.37
N GLU A 121 0.50 28.19 -7.68
CA GLU A 121 0.75 29.53 -8.24
C GLU A 121 1.69 29.53 -9.46
N HIS A 122 2.49 28.48 -9.63
CA HIS A 122 3.40 28.27 -10.75
C HIS A 122 2.77 27.46 -11.90
N GLU A 123 1.44 27.29 -11.89
CA GLU A 123 0.69 26.53 -12.88
C GLU A 123 1.04 25.02 -12.93
N GLN A 124 1.68 24.49 -11.88
CA GLN A 124 2.03 23.07 -11.75
C GLN A 124 0.94 22.31 -11.00
N TRP A 125 0.57 21.14 -11.52
CA TRP A 125 -0.35 20.23 -10.87
C TRP A 125 0.31 19.51 -9.71
N ARG A 126 -0.37 19.50 -8.56
CA ARG A 126 0.04 18.80 -7.35
C ARG A 126 -1.10 17.94 -6.84
N LEU A 127 -0.77 16.74 -6.40
CA LEU A 127 -1.70 15.85 -5.73
C LEU A 127 -1.62 16.17 -4.24
N ALA A 128 -2.68 16.76 -3.69
CA ALA A 128 -2.74 17.29 -2.34
C ALA A 128 -1.48 18.13 -2.05
N ASP A 129 -0.89 17.98 -0.87
CA ASP A 129 0.34 18.66 -0.49
C ASP A 129 1.61 17.97 -1.01
N ILE A 130 1.49 16.88 -1.78
CA ILE A 130 2.64 16.11 -2.25
C ILE A 130 3.41 16.89 -3.34
N GLN A 131 4.70 17.05 -3.11
CA GLN A 131 5.70 17.57 -4.04
C GLN A 131 6.31 16.38 -4.76
N LEU A 132 5.75 16.04 -5.91
CA LEU A 132 6.41 15.14 -6.83
C LEU A 132 7.44 15.98 -7.58
N GLU A 133 8.73 15.78 -7.30
CA GLU A 133 9.73 16.27 -8.23
C GLU A 133 9.46 15.60 -9.59
N PRO A 134 9.40 16.37 -10.69
CA PRO A 134 9.27 15.76 -12.00
C PRO A 134 10.46 14.83 -12.14
N ALA A 135 10.18 13.52 -12.18
CA ALA A 135 11.20 12.52 -12.40
C ALA A 135 11.98 12.98 -13.62
N ALA A 136 13.23 13.37 -13.43
CA ALA A 136 14.12 13.60 -14.53
C ALA A 136 14.20 12.27 -15.26
N VAL A 137 13.39 12.10 -16.30
CA VAL A 137 13.54 11.06 -17.31
C VAL A 137 14.77 11.44 -18.15
N GLU A 138 15.88 11.73 -17.48
CA GLU A 138 17.18 11.69 -18.09
C GLU A 138 17.55 10.22 -18.12
N ALA A 139 17.54 9.69 -19.33
CA ALA A 139 17.93 8.35 -19.68
C ALA A 139 19.30 8.02 -19.08
N LYS A 140 19.32 7.46 -17.88
CA LYS A 140 20.34 6.50 -17.47
C LYS A 140 19.85 5.11 -17.83
N ALA A 141 19.61 4.91 -19.12
CA ALA A 141 19.46 3.58 -19.74
C ALA A 141 20.84 3.00 -20.06
N GLU A 142 21.81 3.16 -19.16
CA GLU A 142 23.08 2.47 -19.22
C GLU A 142 23.29 1.76 -17.89
N SER A 143 23.43 0.43 -18.02
CA SER A 143 23.83 -0.58 -17.04
C SER A 143 22.90 -0.89 -15.88
N ALA A 144 21.75 -1.51 -16.19
CA ALA A 144 21.17 -2.55 -15.33
C ALA A 144 21.18 -3.88 -16.09
N GLN A 145 22.27 -4.64 -15.99
CA GLN A 145 22.30 -6.07 -16.35
C GLN A 145 21.65 -6.94 -15.25
N GLY A 146 20.71 -6.37 -14.50
CA GLY A 146 19.89 -7.07 -13.51
C GLY A 146 18.55 -7.43 -14.14
N GLU A 147 17.98 -8.56 -13.72
CA GLU A 147 16.64 -9.00 -14.16
C GLU A 147 15.61 -7.88 -13.91
N VAL A 148 14.91 -7.46 -14.96
CA VAL A 148 13.91 -6.40 -14.90
C VAL A 148 12.71 -6.93 -14.12
N TRP A 149 12.37 -6.28 -13.02
CA TRP A 149 11.18 -6.61 -12.26
C TRP A 149 9.93 -6.29 -13.09
N LEU A 150 9.05 -7.27 -13.25
CA LEU A 150 7.75 -7.10 -13.90
C LEU A 150 6.69 -6.92 -12.81
N ALA A 151 5.91 -5.84 -12.87
CA ALA A 151 4.76 -5.64 -11.99
C ALA A 151 3.47 -5.96 -12.74
N VAL A 152 2.62 -6.80 -12.15
CA VAL A 152 1.35 -7.26 -12.71
C VAL A 152 0.26 -7.07 -11.65
N VAL A 153 -0.87 -6.47 -12.05
CA VAL A 153 -2.07 -6.33 -11.21
C VAL A 153 -3.22 -7.03 -11.93
N ASP A 154 -3.82 -8.03 -11.28
CA ASP A 154 -4.96 -8.76 -11.86
C ASP A 154 -6.27 -8.01 -11.59
N ASP A 155 -6.60 -7.76 -10.33
CA ASP A 155 -7.83 -7.07 -9.94
C ASP A 155 -7.53 -5.70 -9.31
N LEU A 156 -8.33 -4.69 -9.70
CA LEU A 156 -8.35 -3.36 -9.12
C LEU A 156 -9.80 -3.00 -8.79
N ASP A 157 -10.08 -2.83 -7.50
CA ASP A 157 -11.38 -2.43 -6.98
C ASP A 157 -11.26 -1.08 -6.28
N VAL A 158 -12.00 -0.09 -6.75
CA VAL A 158 -12.05 1.24 -6.16
C VAL A 158 -13.50 1.56 -5.81
N GLU A 159 -13.77 1.79 -4.53
CA GLU A 159 -15.09 2.09 -4.01
C GLU A 159 -15.11 3.46 -3.34
N ALA A 160 -16.11 4.27 -3.68
CA ALA A 160 -16.34 5.58 -3.09
C ALA A 160 -15.09 6.50 -3.13
N LEU A 161 -14.52 6.67 -4.33
CA LEU A 161 -13.43 7.63 -4.57
C LEU A 161 -14.02 9.00 -4.92
N GLN A 162 -13.57 10.05 -4.25
CA GLN A 162 -13.86 11.44 -4.59
C GLN A 162 -12.59 12.09 -5.14
N LEU A 163 -12.60 12.43 -6.43
CA LEU A 163 -11.52 13.16 -7.06
C LEU A 163 -11.96 14.61 -7.27
N ASN A 164 -11.30 15.55 -6.60
CA ASN A 164 -11.51 16.98 -6.83
C ASN A 164 -10.30 17.55 -7.56
N VAL A 165 -10.50 18.04 -8.77
CA VAL A 165 -9.47 18.76 -9.53
C VAL A 165 -9.79 20.25 -9.48
N ASN A 166 -8.86 21.05 -9.00
CA ASN A 166 -9.00 22.50 -8.89
C ASN A 166 -7.80 23.19 -9.55
N GLY A 167 -7.99 23.55 -10.82
CA GLY A 167 -7.06 24.35 -11.60
C GLY A 167 -7.56 25.78 -11.79
N LYS A 168 -6.70 26.61 -12.38
CA LYS A 168 -7.02 28.02 -12.67
C LYS A 168 -8.22 28.18 -13.62
N ASP A 169 -8.29 27.31 -14.63
CA ASP A 169 -9.31 27.35 -15.69
C ASP A 169 -10.24 26.14 -15.70
N ILE A 170 -10.07 25.21 -14.75
CA ILE A 170 -10.80 23.94 -14.68
C ILE A 170 -11.13 23.63 -13.22
N GLN A 171 -12.38 23.31 -12.93
CA GLN A 171 -12.80 22.63 -11.72
C GLN A 171 -13.57 21.37 -12.11
N LEU A 172 -13.20 20.24 -11.50
CA LEU A 172 -13.86 18.95 -11.71
C LEU A 172 -14.09 18.30 -10.36
N LYS A 173 -15.31 17.85 -10.10
CA LYS A 173 -15.64 16.95 -9.01
C LYS A 173 -16.11 15.64 -9.62
N LEU A 174 -15.29 14.62 -9.51
CA LEU A 174 -15.54 13.30 -10.06
C LEU A 174 -15.70 12.30 -8.90
N PRO A 175 -16.93 12.11 -8.41
CA PRO A 175 -17.23 10.98 -7.54
C PRO A 175 -17.29 9.69 -8.36
N VAL A 176 -16.49 8.72 -7.97
CA VAL A 176 -16.49 7.34 -8.47
C VAL A 176 -17.15 6.49 -7.39
N ASP A 177 -18.37 6.02 -7.66
CA ASP A 177 -19.10 5.15 -6.73
C ASP A 177 -18.41 3.78 -6.67
N SER A 178 -18.12 3.21 -7.84
CA SER A 178 -17.38 1.95 -7.99
C SER A 178 -16.59 1.92 -9.31
N LEU A 179 -15.38 1.40 -9.28
CA LEU A 179 -14.58 1.05 -10.43
C LEU A 179 -14.00 -0.34 -10.16
N GLN A 180 -14.38 -1.31 -11.00
CA GLN A 180 -13.83 -2.65 -10.95
C GLN A 180 -13.14 -2.94 -12.27
N LEU A 181 -11.87 -3.31 -12.18
CA LEU A 181 -11.06 -3.72 -13.30
C LEU A 181 -10.50 -5.09 -12.99
N SER A 182 -10.72 -6.04 -13.89
CA SER A 182 -10.15 -7.38 -13.79
C SER A 182 -9.42 -7.72 -15.09
N LEU A 183 -8.16 -8.09 -14.95
CA LEU A 183 -7.29 -8.57 -16.01
C LEU A 183 -7.04 -10.06 -15.80
N ALA A 184 -7.57 -10.87 -16.70
CA ALA A 184 -7.32 -12.29 -16.72
C ALA A 184 -6.26 -12.65 -17.77
N GLY A 185 -5.41 -13.61 -17.43
CA GLY A 185 -4.56 -14.28 -18.41
C GLY A 185 -3.36 -13.46 -18.90
N LEU A 186 -2.89 -12.44 -18.17
CA LEU A 186 -1.71 -11.64 -18.56
C LEU A 186 -0.44 -12.48 -18.81
N LEU A 187 -0.30 -13.61 -18.11
CA LEU A 187 0.79 -14.58 -18.29
C LEU A 187 0.54 -15.61 -19.39
N ASN A 188 -0.67 -15.65 -19.93
CA ASN A 188 -1.11 -16.55 -21.01
C ASN A 188 -1.34 -15.75 -22.30
N LYS A 189 -1.51 -16.44 -23.43
CA LYS A 189 -1.70 -15.78 -24.75
C LYS A 189 -3.11 -15.21 -24.98
N GLU A 190 -4.00 -15.36 -23.99
CA GLU A 190 -5.38 -14.88 -24.03
C GLU A 190 -5.53 -13.88 -22.89
N GLN A 191 -5.60 -12.60 -23.24
CA GLN A 191 -5.79 -11.51 -22.31
C GLN A 191 -7.26 -11.10 -22.39
N ALA A 192 -7.94 -11.10 -21.26
CA ALA A 192 -9.28 -10.56 -21.16
C ALA A 192 -9.28 -9.45 -20.12
N MET A 193 -9.75 -8.28 -20.52
CA MET A 193 -9.95 -7.15 -19.62
C MET A 193 -11.44 -6.92 -19.46
N THR A 194 -11.90 -6.93 -18.21
CA THR A 194 -13.26 -6.50 -17.85
C THR A 194 -13.14 -5.22 -17.04
N ALA A 195 -13.90 -4.20 -17.44
CA ALA A 195 -14.00 -2.93 -16.73
C ALA A 195 -15.46 -2.60 -16.46
N ASP A 196 -15.80 -2.33 -15.20
CA ASP A 196 -17.06 -1.77 -14.74
C ASP A 196 -16.77 -0.42 -14.08
N LEU A 197 -17.47 0.63 -14.51
CA LEU A 197 -17.32 1.97 -13.95
C LEU A 197 -18.68 2.60 -13.69
N LYS A 198 -18.89 2.96 -12.43
CA LYS A 198 -20.05 3.69 -11.96
C LYS A 198 -19.61 5.02 -11.36
N LEU A 199 -19.97 6.10 -12.05
CA LEU A 199 -19.73 7.45 -11.57
C LEU A 199 -20.98 8.00 -10.88
N GLY A 200 -20.74 8.81 -9.84
CA GLY A 200 -21.76 9.62 -9.19
C GLY A 200 -22.09 10.86 -10.02
N GLN A 201 -22.71 11.85 -9.38
CA GLN A 201 -23.00 13.13 -10.02
C GLN A 201 -21.69 13.92 -10.21
N THR A 202 -21.26 14.03 -11.46
CA THR A 202 -20.03 14.74 -11.81
C THR A 202 -20.35 16.20 -12.11
N ASP A 203 -19.55 17.10 -11.55
CA ASP A 203 -19.59 18.52 -11.86
C ASP A 203 -18.28 18.94 -12.51
N PHE A 204 -18.40 19.61 -13.65
CA PHE A 204 -17.28 20.16 -14.39
C PHE A 204 -17.56 21.62 -14.74
N SER A 205 -16.61 22.49 -14.48
CA SER A 205 -16.60 23.85 -15.01
C SER A 205 -15.22 24.16 -15.54
N GLY A 206 -15.13 24.67 -16.76
CA GLY A 206 -13.85 25.02 -17.35
C GLY A 206 -13.94 25.38 -18.82
N PHE A 207 -13.01 26.22 -19.27
CA PHE A 207 -12.93 26.69 -20.66
C PHE A 207 -14.24 27.31 -21.20
N GLY A 208 -15.02 27.95 -20.32
CA GLY A 208 -16.32 28.53 -20.67
C GLY A 208 -17.49 27.52 -20.74
N TYR A 209 -17.26 26.26 -20.39
CA TYR A 209 -18.29 25.22 -20.27
C TYR A 209 -18.62 24.95 -18.81
N GLN A 210 -19.89 24.67 -18.54
CA GLN A 210 -20.35 24.20 -17.24
C GLN A 210 -21.30 23.02 -17.45
N VAL A 211 -20.97 21.90 -16.81
CA VAL A 211 -21.71 20.65 -16.88
C VAL A 211 -21.95 20.21 -15.45
N THR A 212 -23.21 20.07 -15.06
CA THR A 212 -23.61 19.74 -13.68
C THR A 212 -24.42 18.46 -13.69
N ALA A 213 -24.16 17.58 -12.72
CA ALA A 213 -24.91 16.36 -12.46
C ALA A 213 -25.02 15.38 -13.65
N VAL A 214 -23.94 15.17 -14.41
CA VAL A 214 -23.91 14.09 -15.40
C VAL A 214 -23.59 12.78 -14.69
N ARG A 215 -24.48 11.81 -14.84
CA ARG A 215 -24.25 10.43 -14.41
C ARG A 215 -23.72 9.64 -15.61
N LEU A 216 -22.53 9.06 -15.46
CA LEU A 216 -21.91 8.21 -16.46
C LEU A 216 -21.78 6.81 -15.89
N SER A 217 -22.35 5.83 -16.59
CA SER A 217 -22.17 4.41 -16.31
C SER A 217 -21.62 3.77 -17.57
N ILE A 218 -20.43 3.19 -17.48
CA ILE A 218 -19.88 2.35 -18.54
C ILE A 218 -20.08 0.92 -18.08
N ASP A 219 -21.09 0.27 -18.64
CA ASP A 219 -21.45 -1.10 -18.32
C ASP A 219 -20.68 -2.03 -19.29
N GLN A 220 -19.68 -2.73 -18.74
CA GLN A 220 -18.82 -3.74 -19.38
C GLN A 220 -18.19 -3.38 -20.73
N ALA A 221 -16.93 -2.92 -20.69
CA ALA A 221 -16.06 -2.98 -21.87
C ALA A 221 -15.24 -4.28 -21.84
N GLN A 222 -15.58 -5.24 -22.70
CA GLN A 222 -14.69 -6.38 -23.00
C GLN A 222 -13.72 -5.98 -24.11
N LEU A 223 -12.44 -5.91 -23.78
CA LEU A 223 -11.37 -5.79 -24.77
C LEU A 223 -10.71 -7.16 -24.89
N VAL A 224 -10.81 -7.76 -26.10
CA VAL A 224 -10.21 -9.03 -26.53
C VAL A 224 -8.92 -8.75 -27.28
#